data_AF-A0A1C5A9J6-F1
#
_entry.id   AF-A0A1C5A9J6-F1
#
_cell.length_a   1.000
_cell.length_b   1.000
_cell.length_c   1.000
_cell.angle_alpha   90.00
_cell.angle_beta   90.00
_cell.angle_gamma   90.00
#
_symmetry.space_group_name_H-M   'P 1'
#
loop_
_entity.id
_entity.type
_entity.pdbx_description
1 polymer ?
#
loop_
_entity_poly.entity_id
_entity_poly.type
_entity_poly.pdbx_seq_one_letter_code
_entity_poly.pdbx_strand_id
1 'polypeptide(L)'
;MKPVDLVVCGSVAVNRDGARIGKGAGYADIEIALLTEAGLVGPSTILATTVHPLQVVEGPLPESSHDFRVDLIVTPDEVIECHRSQRPAGIYWESLSAQKIDSIPVLRASSASG
;
A
#
# COMPACT_ATOMS: atom_id res chain seq x y z
N MET A 1 -12.48 -2.76 16.45
CA MET A 1 -12.96 -2.42 15.09
C MET A 1 -13.09 -3.71 14.29
N LYS A 2 -13.91 -3.72 13.23
CA LYS A 2 -13.99 -4.88 12.33
C LYS A 2 -12.92 -4.77 11.24
N PRO A 3 -12.39 -5.90 10.72
CA PRO A 3 -11.51 -5.87 9.55
C PRO A 3 -12.17 -5.17 8.36
N VAL A 4 -11.33 -4.57 7.52
CA VAL A 4 -11.75 -3.88 6.31
C VAL A 4 -11.78 -4.87 5.15
N ASP A 5 -12.89 -4.90 4.41
CA ASP A 5 -13.05 -5.80 3.26
C ASP A 5 -12.40 -5.23 1.99
N LEU A 6 -12.39 -3.89 1.84
CA LEU A 6 -11.85 -3.19 0.68
C LEU A 6 -11.09 -1.92 1.10
N VAL A 7 -9.87 -1.77 0.61
CA VAL A 7 -9.11 -0.52 0.65
C VAL A 7 -8.98 0.00 -0.77
N VAL A 8 -9.34 1.27 -0.98
CA VAL A 8 -9.09 1.96 -2.26
C VAL A 8 -8.00 3.00 -2.03
N CYS A 9 -6.86 2.81 -2.68
CA CYS A 9 -5.71 3.71 -2.57
C CYS A 9 -5.44 4.45 -3.88
N GLY A 10 -4.96 5.69 -3.79
CA GLY A 10 -4.56 6.46 -4.96
C GLY A 10 -3.20 6.01 -5.50
N SER A 11 -3.01 6.08 -6.81
CA SER A 11 -1.75 5.75 -7.49
C SER A 11 -1.43 6.76 -8.59
N VAL A 12 -0.15 7.04 -8.79
CA VAL A 12 0.38 7.86 -9.90
C VAL A 12 0.56 7.02 -11.15
N ALA A 13 1.08 5.80 -11.01
CA ALA A 13 1.19 4.81 -12.07
C ALA A 13 1.03 3.40 -11.48
N VAL A 14 0.60 2.46 -12.31
CA VAL A 14 0.46 1.04 -11.97
C VAL A 14 0.89 0.19 -13.15
N ASN A 15 1.27 -1.06 -12.91
CA ASN A 15 1.40 -2.04 -13.98
C ASN A 15 0.37 -3.16 -13.81
N ARG A 16 0.23 -4.02 -14.83
CA ARG A 16 -0.79 -5.08 -14.83
C ARG A 16 -0.57 -6.18 -13.79
N ASP A 17 0.61 -6.21 -13.15
CA ASP A 17 0.93 -7.11 -12.03
C ASP A 17 0.53 -6.55 -10.66
N GLY A 18 -0.06 -5.36 -10.62
CA GLY A 18 -0.52 -4.70 -9.39
C GLY A 18 0.55 -3.87 -8.68
N ALA A 19 1.77 -3.78 -9.21
CA ALA A 19 2.76 -2.84 -8.69
C ALA A 19 2.28 -1.42 -8.90
N ARG A 20 2.60 -0.52 -7.96
CA ARG A 20 2.09 0.85 -7.96
C ARG A 20 3.16 1.85 -7.56
N ILE A 21 3.06 3.05 -8.12
CA ILE A 21 3.81 4.24 -7.70
C ILE A 21 2.86 5.19 -7.01
N GLY A 22 3.13 5.48 -5.73
CA GLY A 22 2.43 6.53 -4.99
C GLY A 22 3.02 7.91 -5.28
N LYS A 23 2.62 8.93 -4.50
CA LYS A 23 3.22 10.27 -4.57
C LYS A 23 4.65 10.36 -4.02
N GLY A 24 5.24 9.24 -3.59
CA GLY A 24 6.61 9.16 -3.06
C GLY A 24 6.76 9.40 -1.55
N ALA A 25 5.67 9.72 -0.84
CA ALA A 25 5.74 10.00 0.61
C ALA A 25 5.60 8.75 1.50
N GLY A 26 5.27 7.58 0.95
CA GLY A 26 5.17 6.30 1.68
C GLY A 26 3.98 6.18 2.65
N TYR A 27 3.02 7.13 2.64
CA TYR A 27 1.90 7.11 3.58
C TYR A 27 1.00 5.90 3.43
N ALA A 28 0.62 5.55 2.19
CA ALA A 28 -0.26 4.40 1.94
C ALA A 28 0.38 3.08 2.43
N ASP A 29 1.70 2.93 2.25
CA ASP A 29 2.45 1.76 2.69
C ASP A 29 2.47 1.67 4.23
N ILE A 30 2.69 2.81 4.91
CA ILE A 30 2.61 2.91 6.37
C ILE A 30 1.19 2.62 6.89
N GLU A 31 0.16 3.14 6.23
CA GLU A 31 -1.24 2.92 6.62
C GLU A 31 -1.63 1.44 6.52
N ILE A 32 -1.27 0.78 5.41
CA ILE A 32 -1.50 -0.66 5.24
C ILE A 32 -0.73 -1.46 6.29
N ALA A 33 0.53 -1.12 6.55
CA ALA A 33 1.34 -1.78 7.57
C ALA A 33 0.72 -1.64 8.98
N LEU A 34 0.33 -0.44 9.40
CA LEU A 34 -0.34 -0.20 10.69
C LEU A 34 -1.66 -0.95 10.82
N LEU A 35 -2.48 -0.94 9.77
CA LEU A 35 -3.75 -1.66 9.76
C LEU A 35 -3.54 -3.19 9.75
N THR A 36 -2.44 -3.66 9.17
CA THR A 36 -2.06 -5.08 9.20
C THR A 36 -1.63 -5.49 10.61
N GLU A 37 -0.79 -4.70 11.29
CA GLU A 37 -0.42 -4.95 12.69
C GLU A 37 -1.64 -4.95 13.62
N ALA A 38 -2.61 -4.06 13.37
CA ALA A 38 -3.85 -3.99 14.11
C ALA A 38 -4.85 -5.14 13.79
N GLY A 39 -4.52 -6.04 12.85
CA GLY A 39 -5.39 -7.13 12.40
C GLY A 39 -6.63 -6.64 11.64
N LEU A 40 -6.60 -5.42 11.11
CA LEU A 40 -7.70 -4.80 10.37
C LEU A 40 -7.57 -4.96 8.86
N VAL A 41 -6.35 -5.14 8.36
CA VAL A 41 -6.05 -5.54 6.98
C VAL A 41 -5.41 -6.92 7.01
N GLY A 42 -5.88 -7.83 6.16
CA GLY A 42 -5.37 -9.20 6.12
C GLY A 42 -5.70 -9.90 4.81
N PRO A 43 -5.48 -11.22 4.70
CA PRO A 43 -5.65 -11.97 3.45
C PRO A 43 -7.05 -11.88 2.82
N SER A 44 -8.09 -11.55 3.58
CA SER A 44 -9.44 -11.35 3.04
C SER A 44 -9.68 -9.95 2.47
N THR A 45 -8.88 -8.96 2.86
CA THR A 45 -9.01 -7.57 2.39
C THR A 45 -8.60 -7.47 0.93
N ILE A 46 -9.40 -6.80 0.10
CA ILE A 46 -9.04 -6.43 -1.28
C ILE A 46 -8.36 -5.06 -1.27
N LEU A 47 -7.21 -4.95 -1.93
CA LEU A 47 -6.52 -3.69 -2.17
C LEU A 47 -6.78 -3.27 -3.61
N ALA A 48 -7.41 -2.13 -3.81
CA ALA A 48 -7.80 -1.64 -5.12
C ALA A 48 -7.27 -0.23 -5.38
N THR A 49 -7.19 0.12 -6.65
CA THR A 49 -6.90 1.48 -7.11
C THR A 49 -7.78 1.83 -8.30
N THR A 50 -7.99 3.13 -8.48
CA THR A 50 -8.65 3.71 -9.66
C THR A 50 -7.65 4.61 -10.36
N VAL A 51 -7.45 4.40 -11.66
CA VAL A 51 -6.49 5.16 -12.46
C VAL A 51 -7.03 5.45 -13.85
N HIS A 52 -6.48 6.47 -14.51
CA HIS A 52 -6.70 6.69 -15.94
C HIS A 52 -5.91 5.64 -16.75
N PRO A 53 -6.36 5.21 -17.95
CA PRO A 53 -5.64 4.23 -18.76
C PRO A 53 -4.17 4.58 -19.03
N LEU A 54 -3.84 5.87 -19.20
CA LEU A 54 -2.45 6.35 -19.36
C LEU A 54 -1.53 6.13 -18.14
N GLN A 55 -2.11 5.85 -16.97
CA GLN A 55 -1.34 5.54 -15.76
C GLN A 55 -1.08 4.04 -15.62
N VAL A 56 -1.65 3.21 -16.50
CA VAL A 56 -1.30 1.79 -16.62
C VAL A 56 -0.10 1.69 -17.56
N VAL A 57 1.05 1.35 -17.01
CA VAL A 57 2.32 1.29 -17.74
C VAL A 57 2.78 -0.15 -17.97
N GLU A 58 3.55 -0.33 -19.02
CA GLU A 58 4.16 -1.62 -19.35
C GLU A 58 5.47 -1.83 -18.57
N GLY A 59 5.73 -3.08 -18.20
CA GLY A 59 6.96 -3.49 -17.53
C GLY A 59 6.98 -3.28 -16.02
N PRO A 60 8.14 -3.56 -15.37
CA PRO A 60 8.27 -3.48 -13.92
C PRO A 60 8.33 -2.04 -13.43
N LEU A 61 7.68 -1.79 -12.30
CA LEU A 61 7.81 -0.56 -11.53
C LEU A 61 8.82 -0.75 -10.38
N PRO A 62 9.51 0.31 -9.92
CA PRO A 62 10.37 0.22 -8.76
C PRO A 62 9.55 -0.09 -7.51
N GLU A 63 10.00 -1.08 -6.74
CA GLU A 63 9.36 -1.56 -5.51
C GLU A 63 10.42 -1.74 -4.41
N SER A 64 10.02 -1.48 -3.17
CA SER A 64 10.76 -1.75 -1.95
C SER A 64 10.09 -2.86 -1.14
N SER A 65 10.80 -3.45 -0.19
CA SER A 65 10.28 -4.56 0.62
C SER A 65 9.05 -4.23 1.48
N HIS A 66 8.84 -2.95 1.78
CA HIS A 66 7.69 -2.45 2.54
C HIS A 66 6.50 -2.04 1.66
N ASP A 67 6.66 -2.07 0.33
CA ASP A 67 5.57 -1.73 -0.59
C ASP A 67 4.56 -2.89 -0.67
N PHE A 68 3.33 -2.55 -1.05
CA PHE A 68 2.30 -3.52 -1.37
C PHE A 68 1.80 -3.36 -2.80
N ARG A 69 1.38 -4.48 -3.40
CA ARG A 69 0.66 -4.49 -4.68
C ARG A 69 -0.85 -4.47 -4.45
N VAL A 70 -1.57 -3.89 -5.41
CA VAL A 70 -3.03 -3.96 -5.44
C VAL A 70 -3.49 -5.28 -6.04
N ASP A 71 -4.64 -5.77 -5.59
CA ASP A 71 -5.34 -6.93 -6.17
C ASP A 71 -6.20 -6.51 -7.38
N LEU A 72 -6.64 -5.24 -7.45
CA LEU A 72 -7.55 -4.73 -8.47
C LEU A 72 -7.13 -3.35 -8.98
N ILE A 73 -7.05 -3.20 -10.30
CA ILE A 73 -6.88 -1.91 -10.97
C ILE A 73 -8.15 -1.63 -11.76
N VAL A 74 -8.81 -0.52 -11.46
CA VAL A 74 -10.02 -0.08 -12.16
C VAL A 74 -9.71 1.15 -13.00
N THR A 75 -10.01 1.07 -14.30
CA THR A 75 -10.00 2.20 -15.22
C THR A 75 -11.44 2.47 -15.68
N PRO A 76 -11.72 3.56 -16.42
CA PRO A 76 -13.03 3.77 -17.03
C PRO A 76 -13.45 2.66 -18.00
N ASP A 77 -12.49 1.99 -18.63
CA ASP A 77 -12.74 1.08 -19.76
C ASP A 77 -12.58 -0.40 -19.39
N GLU A 78 -11.84 -0.72 -18.32
CA GLU A 78 -11.57 -2.09 -17.90
C GLU A 78 -11.29 -2.23 -16.40
N VAL A 79 -11.49 -3.45 -15.91
CA VAL A 79 -11.09 -3.91 -14.58
C VAL A 79 -10.01 -4.98 -14.76
N ILE A 80 -8.85 -4.75 -14.18
CA ILE A 80 -7.69 -5.65 -14.25
C ILE A 80 -7.53 -6.32 -12.88
N GLU A 81 -7.68 -7.64 -12.85
CA GLU A 81 -7.37 -8.46 -11.68
C GLU A 81 -5.89 -8.81 -11.67
N CYS A 82 -5.22 -8.52 -10.56
CA CYS A 82 -3.79 -8.75 -10.39
C CYS A 82 -3.52 -9.98 -9.54
N HIS A 83 -2.39 -10.65 -9.80
CA HIS A 83 -1.95 -11.74 -8.94
C HIS A 83 -1.63 -11.22 -7.55
N ARG A 84 -2.31 -11.78 -6.55
CA ARG A 84 -2.11 -11.40 -5.15
C ARG A 84 -0.67 -11.70 -4.72
N SER A 85 0.05 -10.66 -4.28
CA SER A 85 1.41 -10.77 -3.76
C SER A 85 1.43 -10.90 -2.24
N GLN A 86 2.61 -11.20 -1.69
CA GLN A 86 2.85 -10.98 -0.27
C GLN A 86 2.64 -9.51 0.07
N ARG A 87 2.06 -9.27 1.24
CA ARG A 87 1.83 -7.94 1.80
C ARG A 87 2.83 -7.71 2.94
N PRO A 88 3.15 -6.44 3.23
CA PRO A 88 3.87 -6.07 4.45
C PRO A 88 3.23 -6.75 5.66
N ALA A 89 4.02 -7.46 6.47
CA ALA A 89 3.50 -8.10 7.69
C ALA A 89 3.23 -7.09 8.83
N GLY A 90 3.72 -5.87 8.66
CA GLY A 90 3.63 -4.78 9.62
C GLY A 90 4.59 -3.66 9.24
N ILE A 91 4.97 -2.84 10.22
CA ILE A 91 5.88 -1.71 10.02
C ILE A 91 7.33 -2.19 9.96
N TYR A 92 8.01 -1.81 8.87
CA TYR A 92 9.44 -2.04 8.67
C TYR A 92 10.20 -0.82 9.22
N TRP A 93 10.44 -0.81 10.53
CA TRP A 93 11.01 0.33 11.24
C TRP A 93 12.37 0.77 10.69
N GLU A 94 13.18 -0.18 10.21
CA GLU A 94 14.46 0.06 9.55
C GLU A 94 14.33 0.84 8.23
N SER A 95 13.14 0.88 7.64
CA SER A 95 12.83 1.61 6.41
C SER A 95 12.42 3.07 6.69
N LEU A 96 12.22 3.46 7.96
CA LEU A 96 11.70 4.76 8.34
C LEU A 96 12.81 5.70 8.83
N SER A 97 12.83 6.93 8.31
CA SER A 97 13.69 7.97 8.85
C SER A 97 13.13 8.51 10.17
N ALA A 98 13.99 9.04 11.05
CA ALA A 98 13.58 9.68 12.29
C ALA A 98 12.57 10.82 12.04
N GLN A 99 12.80 11.61 10.99
CA GLN A 99 11.86 12.66 10.56
C GLN A 99 10.47 12.10 10.20
N LYS A 100 10.40 10.93 9.55
CA LYS A 100 9.12 10.29 9.22
C LYS A 100 8.39 9.84 10.47
N ILE A 101 9.10 9.18 11.40
CA ILE A 101 8.56 8.74 12.69
C ILE A 101 8.00 9.94 13.46
N ASP A 102 8.77 11.03 13.57
CA ASP A 102 8.35 12.24 14.28
C ASP A 102 7.13 12.90 13.62
N SER A 103 7.04 12.88 12.29
CA SER A 103 5.93 13.49 11.54
C SER A 103 4.59 12.77 11.69
N ILE A 104 4.60 11.48 12.06
CA ILE A 104 3.38 10.65 12.14
C ILE A 104 3.13 10.29 13.62
N PRO A 105 2.11 10.88 14.28
CA PRO A 105 1.91 10.74 15.72
C PRO A 105 1.83 9.30 16.22
N VAL A 106 1.18 8.41 15.47
CA VAL A 106 1.06 6.99 15.85
C VAL A 106 2.40 6.27 15.80
N LEU A 107 3.26 6.58 14.82
CA LEU A 107 4.61 5.99 14.77
C LEU A 107 5.48 6.49 15.92
N ARG A 108 5.42 7.79 16.22
CA ARG A 108 6.16 8.39 17.34
C ARG A 108 5.78 7.79 18.70
N ALA A 109 4.49 7.53 18.91
CA ALA A 109 4.01 6.91 20.13
C ALA A 109 4.48 5.45 20.25
N SER A 110 4.45 4.70 19.14
CA SER A 110 4.90 3.31 19.09
C SER A 110 6.41 3.16 19.20
N SER A 111 7.20 4.09 18.65
CA SER A 111 8.67 4.04 18.73
C SER A 111 9.22 4.31 20.13
N ALA A 112 8.47 4.99 20.99
CA ALA A 112 8.86 5.24 22.38
C ALA A 112 8.57 4.07 23.34
N SER A 113 7.86 3.05 22.84
CA SER A 113 7.40 1.90 23.64
C SER A 113 8.22 0.63 23.39
N GLY A 114 9.27 0.71 22.55
CA GLY A 114 10.16 -0.39 22.18
C GLY A 114 11.59 -0.18 22.66
#